data_AF-A0A417YLZ5-F1
#
_entry.id   AF-A0A417YLZ5-F1
#
_cell.length_a   1.000
_cell.length_b   1.000
_cell.length_c   1.000
_cell.angle_alpha   90.00
_cell.angle_beta   90.00
_cell.angle_gamma   90.00
#
_symmetry.space_group_name_H-M   'P 1'
#
loop_
_entity.id
_entity.type
_entity.pdbx_description
1 polymer ?
#
loop_
_entity_poly.entity_id
_entity_poly.type
_entity_poly.pdbx_seq_one_letter_code
_entity_poly.pdbx_strand_id
1 'polypeptide(L)' 'MKEFVRNCRLCKEPMKSSPFMMCPTCLRDSEQVRNFVQKNPHVSLVEISRYTKVSLEKVEDMVYLGHNRKGELESELH' A
#
# COMPACT_ATOMS: atom_id res chain seq x y z
N MET A 1 23.39 -15.39 13.17
CA MET A 1 22.85 -14.68 11.98
C MET A 1 22.22 -13.40 12.45
N LYS A 2 22.64 -12.22 11.94
CA LYS A 2 21.89 -10.98 12.18
C LYS A 2 20.55 -11.12 11.45
N GLU A 3 19.44 -11.03 12.17
CA GLU A 3 18.13 -10.95 11.52
C GLU A 3 18.10 -9.65 10.72
N PHE A 4 17.98 -9.76 9.39
CA PHE A 4 17.75 -8.61 8.53
C PHE A 4 16.33 -8.11 8.78
N VAL A 5 16.22 -7.09 9.64
CA VAL A 5 14.96 -6.38 9.88
C VAL A 5 14.74 -5.43 8.70
N ARG A 6 13.66 -5.66 7.95
CA ARG A 6 13.19 -4.73 6.91
C ARG A 6 12.01 -3.94 7.46
N ASN A 7 11.83 -2.73 6.97
CA ASN A 7 10.68 -1.92 7.32
C ASN A 7 9.60 -2.05 6.24
N CYS A 8 8.34 -2.10 6.65
CA CYS A 8 7.20 -2.04 5.74
C CYS A 8 7.28 -0.78 4.89
N ARG A 9 7.15 -0.90 3.56
CA ARG A 9 7.19 0.28 2.68
C ARG A 9 6.04 1.27 2.92
N LEU A 10 4.92 0.81 3.46
CA LEU A 10 3.77 1.66 3.78
C LEU A 10 3.92 2.27 5.18
N CYS A 11 3.66 1.52 6.24
CA CYS A 11 3.64 2.04 7.61
C CYS A 11 5.01 2.21 8.29
N LYS A 12 6.13 1.91 7.59
CA LYS A 12 7.51 2.01 8.09
C LYS A 12 7.88 1.15 9.30
N GLU A 13 6.92 0.42 9.85
CA GLU A 13 7.15 -0.51 10.95
C GLU A 13 8.10 -1.67 10.57
N PRO A 14 8.95 -2.12 11.51
CA PRO A 14 9.76 -3.32 11.36
C PRO A 14 8.92 -4.55 11.01
N MET A 15 9.39 -5.37 10.08
CA MET A 15 8.74 -6.62 9.70
C MET A 15 9.75 -7.77 9.56
N LYS A 16 9.24 -8.98 9.82
CA LYS A 16 9.97 -10.22 9.58
C LYS A 16 10.38 -10.32 8.12
N SER A 17 11.51 -10.98 7.86
CA SER A 17 11.95 -11.25 6.49
C SER A 17 10.87 -12.02 5.73
N SER A 18 10.48 -11.49 4.57
CA SER A 18 9.46 -12.06 3.69
C SER A 18 9.72 -11.59 2.25
N PRO A 19 9.16 -12.25 1.22
CA PRO A 19 9.28 -11.78 -0.16
C PRO A 19 8.47 -10.50 -0.43
N PHE A 20 7.62 -10.08 0.50
CA PHE A 20 6.80 -8.88 0.34
C PHE A 20 7.49 -7.63 0.85
N MET A 21 7.19 -6.50 0.21
CA MET A 21 7.68 -5.18 0.61
C MET A 21 6.84 -4.51 1.70
N MET A 22 5.71 -5.11 2.08
CA MET A 22 4.77 -4.58 3.07
C MET A 22 4.48 -5.64 4.12
N CYS A 23 4.19 -5.19 5.35
CA CYS A 23 3.80 -6.09 6.43
C CYS A 23 2.42 -6.73 6.16
N PRO A 24 2.08 -7.87 6.80
CA PRO A 24 0.83 -8.58 6.57
C PRO A 24 -0.43 -7.72 6.73
N THR A 25 -0.44 -6.81 7.71
CA THR A 25 -1.55 -5.88 7.95
C THR A 25 -1.74 -4.94 6.77
N CYS A 26 -0.65 -4.29 6.32
CA CYS A 26 -0.73 -3.35 5.20
C CYS A 26 -1.04 -4.04 3.87
N LEU A 27 -0.62 -5.31 3.69
CA LEU A 27 -1.02 -6.11 2.52
C LEU A 27 -2.53 -6.35 2.50
N ARG A 28 -3.12 -6.73 3.64
CA ARG A 28 -4.56 -6.96 3.78
C ARG A 28 -5.35 -5.68 3.53
N ASP A 29 -4.94 -4.57 4.13
CA ASP A 29 -5.59 -3.28 3.96
C ASP A 29 -5.51 -2.82 2.49
N SER A 30 -4.37 -3.03 1.83
CA SER A 30 -4.19 -2.70 0.41
C SER A 30 -5.08 -3.53 -0.49
N GLU A 31 -5.22 -4.83 -0.21
CA GLU A 31 -6.15 -5.69 -0.93
C GLU A 31 -7.59 -5.25 -0.74
N GLN A 32 -7.99 -4.90 0.48
CA GLN A 32 -9.34 -4.42 0.78
C GLN A 32 -9.66 -3.11 0.05
N VAL A 33 -8.73 -2.14 0.07
CA VAL A 33 -8.84 -0.88 -0.66
C VAL A 33 -8.94 -1.12 -2.16
N ARG A 34 -8.05 -1.94 -2.72
CA ARG A 34 -8.06 -2.27 -4.16
C ARG A 34 -9.39 -2.91 -4.58
N ASN A 35 -9.88 -3.88 -3.82
CA ASN A 35 -11.14 -4.56 -4.12
C ASN A 35 -12.34 -3.62 -4.03
N PHE A 36 -12.32 -2.65 -3.10
CA PHE A 36 -13.36 -1.63 -2.99
C PHE A 36 -13.36 -0.68 -4.19
N VAL A 37 -12.20 -0.15 -4.56
CA VAL A 37 -12.04 0.78 -5.69
C VAL A 37 -12.42 0.11 -7.02
N GLN A 38 -12.07 -1.17 -7.23
CA GLN A 38 -12.46 -1.91 -8.43
C GLN A 38 -13.98 -2.06 -8.58
N LYS A 39 -14.72 -2.16 -7.47
CA LYS A 39 -16.19 -2.28 -7.46
C LYS A 39 -16.89 -0.92 -7.51
N ASN A 40 -16.21 0.13 -7.09
CA ASN A 40 -16.76 1.48 -6.97
C ASN A 40 -15.79 2.47 -7.64
N PRO A 41 -15.83 2.62 -8.98
CA PRO A 41 -14.96 3.56 -9.67
C PRO A 41 -15.29 5.01 -9.29
N HIS A 42 -14.28 5.89 -9.37
CA HIS A 42 -14.39 7.33 -9.10
C HIS A 42 -14.78 7.73 -7.66
N VAL A 43 -14.68 6.82 -6.70
CA VAL A 43 -14.87 7.14 -5.26
C VAL A 43 -13.75 8.02 -4.73
N SER A 44 -14.11 8.90 -3.79
CA SER A 44 -13.14 9.75 -3.08
C SER A 44 -12.32 8.97 -2.05
N LEU A 45 -11.15 9.49 -1.68
CA LEU A 45 -10.29 8.91 -0.64
C LEU A 45 -11.01 8.80 0.72
N VAL A 46 -11.86 9.78 1.04
CA VAL A 46 -12.67 9.79 2.26
C VAL A 46 -13.70 8.65 2.26
N GLU A 47 -14.36 8.40 1.12
CA GLU A 47 -15.29 7.27 0.99
C GLU A 47 -14.55 5.94 1.11
N ILE A 48 -13.41 5.78 0.42
CA ILE A 48 -12.56 4.59 0.55
C ILE A 48 -12.24 4.33 2.02
N SER A 49 -11.74 5.34 2.74
CA SER A 49 -11.42 5.21 4.17
C SER A 49 -12.64 4.78 4.99
N ARG A 50 -13.78 5.44 4.79
CA ARG A 50 -15.01 5.17 5.55
C ARG A 50 -15.53 3.75 5.35
N TYR A 51 -15.51 3.25 4.11
CA TYR A 51 -16.04 1.93 3.75
C TYR A 51 -15.06 0.79 4.04
N THR A 52 -13.76 1.02 3.85
CA THR A 52 -12.73 0.00 4.08
C THR A 52 -12.25 -0.05 5.52
N LYS A 53 -12.57 0.96 6.35
CA LYS A 53 -12.06 1.11 7.72
C LYS A 53 -10.53 1.26 7.79
N VAL A 54 -9.89 1.56 6.67
CA VAL A 54 -8.49 1.97 6.61
C VAL A 54 -8.43 3.47 6.85
N SER A 55 -7.47 3.96 7.63
CA SER A 55 -7.35 5.40 7.91
C SER A 55 -7.10 6.19 6.61
N LEU A 56 -7.59 7.43 6.55
CA LEU A 56 -7.44 8.28 5.36
C LEU A 56 -5.97 8.46 4.98
N GLU A 57 -5.12 8.79 5.96
CA GLU A 57 -3.67 8.91 5.79
C GLU A 57 -3.06 7.65 5.14
N LYS A 58 -3.48 6.46 5.61
CA LYS A 58 -2.97 5.20 5.06
C LYS A 58 -3.47 4.91 3.65
N VAL A 59 -4.67 5.37 3.30
CA VAL A 59 -5.18 5.31 1.92
C VAL A 59 -4.39 6.26 1.02
N GLU A 60 -4.09 7.48 1.47
CA GLU A 60 -3.25 8.46 0.76
C GLU A 60 -1.85 7.89 0.49
N ASP A 61 -1.22 7.30 1.50
CA ASP A 61 0.09 6.64 1.37
C ASP A 61 0.07 5.51 0.35
N MET A 62 -1.01 4.72 0.28
CA MET A 62 -1.16 3.66 -0.72
C MET A 62 -1.22 4.22 -2.15
N VAL A 63 -1.94 5.33 -2.34
CA VAL A 63 -2.03 6.02 -3.63
C VAL A 63 -0.67 6.57 -4.04
N TYR A 64 0.02 7.25 -3.12
CA TYR A 64 1.36 7.79 -3.35
C TYR A 64 2.36 6.67 -3.72
N LEU A 65 2.34 5.55 -2.97
CA LEU A 65 3.19 4.39 -3.25
C LEU A 65 2.91 3.77 -4.62
N GLY A 66 1.65 3.75 -5.06
CA GLY A 66 1.24 3.28 -6.38
C GLY A 66 1.73 4.18 -7.52
N HIS A 67 1.64 5.50 -7.36
CA HIS A 67 2.13 6.46 -8.36
C HIS A 67 3.65 6.43 -8.53
N ASN A 68 4.40 6.33 -7.43
CA ASN A 68 5.87 6.28 -7.51
C ASN A 68 6.36 5.03 -8.25
N ARG A 69 5.68 3.88 -8.11
CA ARG A 69 6.00 2.68 -8.88
C ARG A 69 5.79 2.85 -10.37
N LYS A 70 4.80 3.65 -10.79
CA LYS A 70 4.55 3.91 -12.21
C LYS A 70 5.74 4.67 -12.83
N GLY A 71 6.24 5.69 -12.12
CA GLY A 71 7.42 6.45 -12.57
C GLY A 71 8.70 5.61 -12.62
N GLU A 72 8.92 4.73 -11.62
CA GLU A 72 10.05 3.79 -11.63
C GLU A 72 9.98 2.83 -12.83
N LEU A 73 8.81 2.22 -13.09
CA LEU A 73 8.64 1.31 -14.24
C LEU A 73 8.82 2.02 -15.60
N GLU A 74 8.29 3.24 -15.75
CA GLU A 74 8.42 4.02 -16.99
C GLU A 74 9.87 4.45 -17.26
N SER A 75 10.68 4.58 -16.20
CA SER A 75 12.11 4.91 -16.28
C SER A 75 12.99 3.70 -16.61
N GLU A 76 12.58 2.49 -16.22
CA GLU A 76 13.29 1.24 -16.56
C GLU A 76 13.03 0.78 -18.01
N LEU A 77 12.02 1.34 -18.68
CA LEU A 77 11.69 1.06 -20.08
C LEU A 77 12.39 1.99 -21.10
N HIS A 78 13.18 2.96 -20.65
CA HIS A 78 13.98 3.87 -21.47
C HIS A 78 15.48 3.75 -21.16
#